data_AF-A0A2G5T6M0-F1
#
_entry.id   AF-A0A2G5T6M0-F1
#
_cell.length_a   1.000
_cell.length_b   1.000
_cell.length_c   1.000
_cell.angle_alpha   90.00
_cell.angle_beta   90.00
_cell.angle_gamma   90.00
#
_symmetry.space_group_name_H-M   'P 1'
#
loop_
_entity.id
_entity.type
_entity.pdbx_description
1 polymer ?
#
loop_
_entity_poly.entity_id
_entity_poly.type
_entity_poly.pdbx_seq_one_letter_code
_entity_poly.pdbx_strand_id
1 'polypeptide(L)'
;MFWRKFFFLVCFGALVLGTCFYIFLFLEAGFTVILDGGKVNFTGVEDFIPPNVNIVSDFFVASDYKMMSCGIRKSMSQLTINAMCLLHDEENFLKENHNFNETWATNQACQTDQEFRTPSNDLLNNNETIRFAFIRDPIDRFVSLYLDKCVNEHSCWACDIDMRCVVQEIYKGLKLLLETNKDPKPIPTYMDWHAAPLSWNCNFDKDLSKWTFLMMGPDVEERKSSILQLGNIMKRQGVSEKLLQMVQEQALAGETAHATHKSTRRLEAERQVREDPVVRDYLHKIYFFDYLVFPFNRKNLDAKYQTDFWKVPEQNGTTSSM
;
A
#
# COMPACT_ATOMS: atom_id res chain seq x y z
N MET A 1 21.83 -31.38 57.37
CA MET A 1 20.52 -31.15 56.72
C MET A 1 20.40 -29.77 56.05
N PHE A 2 21.12 -28.74 56.51
CA PHE A 2 21.04 -27.36 56.01
C PHE A 2 21.60 -27.15 54.59
N TRP A 3 22.73 -27.79 54.27
CA TRP A 3 23.43 -27.62 52.99
C TRP A 3 22.65 -28.14 51.78
N ARG A 4 21.83 -29.18 52.00
CA ARG A 4 21.00 -29.80 50.96
C ARG A 4 19.83 -28.90 50.53
N LYS A 5 19.30 -28.08 51.46
CA LYS A 5 18.25 -27.08 51.15
C LYS A 5 18.83 -25.87 50.42
N PHE A 6 20.03 -25.43 50.79
CA PHE A 6 20.71 -24.31 50.14
C PHE A 6 21.10 -24.64 48.69
N PHE A 7 21.65 -25.84 48.46
CA PHE A 7 21.99 -26.31 47.11
C PHE A 7 20.76 -26.39 46.20
N PHE A 8 19.62 -26.85 46.73
CA PHE A 8 18.36 -26.92 45.97
C PHE A 8 17.85 -25.52 45.56
N LEU A 9 17.97 -24.53 46.45
CA LEU A 9 17.57 -23.14 46.17
C LEU A 9 18.45 -22.49 45.10
N VAL A 10 19.76 -22.73 45.15
CA VAL A 10 20.72 -22.19 44.17
C VAL A 10 20.53 -22.85 42.79
N CYS A 11 20.35 -24.17 42.74
CA CYS A 11 20.06 -24.87 41.48
C CYS A 11 18.72 -24.46 40.88
N PHE A 12 17.68 -24.26 41.70
CA PHE A 12 16.39 -23.79 41.23
C PHE A 12 16.47 -22.34 40.71
N GLY A 13 17.17 -21.46 41.42
CA GLY A 13 17.43 -20.09 40.97
C GLY A 13 18.20 -20.03 39.65
N ALA A 14 19.22 -20.88 39.47
CA ALA A 14 19.97 -20.97 38.22
C ALA A 14 19.14 -21.54 37.06
N LEU A 15 18.24 -22.50 37.32
CA LEU A 15 17.29 -23.03 36.34
C LEU A 15 16.28 -21.97 35.90
N VAL A 16 15.72 -21.21 36.85
CA VAL A 16 14.77 -20.12 36.55
C VAL A 16 15.46 -18.99 35.79
N LEU A 17 16.69 -18.61 36.17
CA LEU A 17 17.46 -17.62 35.43
C LEU A 17 17.83 -18.13 34.04
N GLY A 18 18.20 -19.40 33.92
CA GLY A 18 18.51 -20.04 32.64
C GLY A 18 17.29 -20.11 31.72
N THR A 19 16.10 -20.45 32.23
CA THR A 19 14.86 -20.45 31.44
C THR A 19 14.40 -19.04 31.12
N CYS A 20 14.49 -18.08 32.03
CA CYS A 20 14.21 -16.68 31.73
C CYS A 20 15.17 -16.11 30.68
N PHE A 21 16.47 -16.44 30.75
CA PHE A 21 17.47 -16.01 29.77
C PHE A 21 17.28 -16.70 28.42
N TYR A 22 16.90 -17.98 28.41
CA TYR A 22 16.52 -18.69 27.20
C TYR A 22 15.24 -18.12 26.58
N ILE A 23 14.20 -17.85 27.37
CA ILE A 23 12.97 -17.19 26.92
C ILE A 23 13.28 -15.78 26.40
N PHE A 24 14.21 -15.04 27.02
CA PHE A 24 14.60 -13.71 26.56
C PHE A 24 15.46 -13.73 25.28
N LEU A 25 16.33 -14.74 25.10
CA LEU A 25 17.16 -14.90 23.91
C LEU A 25 16.46 -15.58 22.73
N PHE A 26 15.47 -16.44 23.01
CA PHE A 26 14.76 -17.26 22.02
C PHE A 26 13.26 -16.98 21.98
N LEU A 27 12.78 -15.86 22.54
CA LEU A 27 11.50 -15.30 22.09
C LEU A 27 11.73 -14.84 20.65
N GLU A 28 11.49 -15.73 19.70
CA GLU A 28 11.20 -15.32 18.34
C GLU A 28 9.99 -14.40 18.43
N ALA A 29 10.21 -13.10 18.21
CA ALA A 29 9.16 -12.11 18.17
C ALA A 29 8.34 -12.32 16.88
N GLY A 30 7.60 -13.42 16.82
CA GLY A 30 6.78 -13.77 15.67
C GLY A 30 5.66 -12.75 15.52
N PHE A 31 5.59 -12.11 14.35
CA PHE A 31 4.39 -11.39 13.97
C PHE A 31 3.39 -12.39 13.42
N THR A 32 2.20 -12.41 14.03
CA THR A 32 1.06 -13.05 13.40
C THR A 32 0.50 -12.08 12.38
N VAL A 33 0.73 -12.37 11.10
CA VAL A 33 0.11 -11.64 10.00
C VAL A 33 -1.11 -12.42 9.54
N ILE A 34 -2.22 -11.73 9.30
CA ILE A 34 -3.41 -12.34 8.71
C ILE A 34 -3.23 -12.30 7.19
N LEU A 35 -3.04 -13.46 6.58
CA LEU A 35 -2.99 -13.65 5.13
C LEU A 35 -4.17 -14.55 4.74
N ASP A 36 -4.99 -14.12 3.79
CA ASP A 36 -6.15 -14.87 3.28
C ASP A 36 -7.09 -15.42 4.38
N GLY A 37 -7.27 -14.65 5.46
CA GLY A 37 -8.08 -15.05 6.62
C GLY A 37 -7.42 -16.06 7.56
N GLY A 38 -6.21 -16.53 7.25
CA GLY A 38 -5.38 -17.39 8.08
C GLY A 38 -4.32 -16.60 8.87
N LYS A 39 -4.07 -16.99 10.12
CA LYS A 39 -2.94 -16.47 10.90
C LYS A 39 -1.66 -17.17 10.44
N VAL A 40 -0.68 -16.42 9.97
CA VAL A 40 0.64 -16.93 9.59
C VAL A 40 1.69 -16.34 10.52
N ASN A 41 2.55 -17.21 11.06
CA ASN A 41 3.67 -16.78 11.89
C ASN A 41 4.89 -16.61 10.98
N PHE A 42 5.42 -15.39 10.95
CA PHE A 42 6.63 -15.07 10.22
C PHE A 42 7.83 -15.03 11.16
N THR A 43 8.94 -15.65 10.76
CA THR A 43 10.26 -15.59 11.42
C THR A 43 11.28 -14.96 10.47
N GLY A 44 12.21 -14.16 10.98
CA GLY A 44 13.25 -13.49 10.18
C GLY A 44 12.80 -12.22 9.45
N VAL A 45 11.63 -11.69 9.80
CA VAL A 45 11.08 -10.42 9.30
C VAL A 45 10.53 -9.56 10.44
N GLU A 46 11.05 -9.76 11.65
CA GLU A 46 10.57 -9.10 12.86
C GLU A 46 10.79 -7.58 12.82
N ASP A 47 11.80 -7.15 12.07
CA ASP A 47 12.07 -5.75 11.84
C ASP A 47 11.28 -5.16 10.66
N PHE A 48 10.39 -5.89 10.00
CA PHE A 48 9.64 -5.38 8.85
C PHE A 48 8.50 -4.44 9.26
N ILE A 49 8.01 -3.67 8.31
CA ILE A 49 6.79 -2.86 8.44
C ILE A 49 5.59 -3.79 8.25
N PRO A 50 4.73 -4.02 9.26
CA PRO A 50 3.60 -4.94 9.16
C PRO A 50 2.54 -4.40 8.20
N PRO A 51 1.71 -5.24 7.57
CA PRO A 51 0.59 -4.75 6.75
C PRO A 51 -0.57 -4.23 7.62
N ASN A 52 -1.55 -3.59 6.99
CA ASN A 52 -2.89 -3.34 7.56
C ASN A 52 -2.95 -2.40 8.79
N VAL A 53 -2.03 -1.44 8.92
CA VAL A 53 -2.05 -0.44 10.02
C VAL A 53 -3.06 0.68 9.77
N ASN A 54 -3.42 0.93 8.52
CA ASN A 54 -4.36 1.97 8.06
C ASN A 54 -4.02 3.38 8.56
N ILE A 55 -3.30 4.17 7.74
CA ILE A 55 -2.94 5.56 8.08
C ILE A 55 -3.77 6.61 7.33
N VAL A 56 -4.37 6.23 6.20
CA VAL A 56 -5.21 7.10 5.38
C VAL A 56 -6.17 6.25 4.55
N SER A 57 -7.38 6.75 4.34
CA SER A 57 -8.34 6.16 3.41
C SER A 57 -8.93 7.29 2.57
N ASP A 58 -8.30 7.55 1.43
CA ASP A 58 -8.78 8.56 0.49
C ASP A 58 -9.78 7.88 -0.45
N PHE A 59 -11.06 7.91 -0.08
CA PHE A 59 -12.11 7.34 -0.90
C PHE A 59 -12.65 8.38 -1.88
N PHE A 60 -13.04 7.91 -3.07
CA PHE A 60 -13.78 8.69 -4.05
C PHE A 60 -15.04 7.94 -4.42
N VAL A 61 -16.18 8.62 -4.39
CA VAL A 61 -17.51 8.02 -4.50
C VAL A 61 -18.22 8.59 -5.72
N ALA A 62 -18.95 7.73 -6.44
CA ALA A 62 -19.92 8.12 -7.45
C ALA A 62 -21.19 7.28 -7.20
N SER A 63 -22.07 7.80 -6.34
CA SER A 63 -23.22 7.07 -5.82
C SER A 63 -24.22 6.66 -6.90
N ASP A 64 -24.44 7.53 -7.89
CA ASP A 64 -25.36 7.29 -9.02
C ASP A 64 -24.94 6.06 -9.85
N TYR A 65 -23.63 5.79 -9.87
CA TYR A 65 -23.04 4.64 -10.54
C TYR A 65 -22.76 3.46 -9.62
N LYS A 66 -23.10 3.55 -8.32
CA LYS A 66 -22.76 2.54 -7.30
C LYS A 66 -21.26 2.20 -7.35
N MET A 67 -20.42 3.22 -7.47
CA MET A 67 -18.97 3.07 -7.58
C MET A 67 -18.28 3.76 -6.42
N MET A 68 -17.25 3.10 -5.89
CA MET A 68 -16.27 3.75 -5.03
C MET A 68 -14.87 3.31 -5.42
N SER A 69 -13.90 4.19 -5.16
CA SER A 69 -12.51 3.90 -5.39
C SER A 69 -11.61 4.35 -4.25
N CYS A 70 -10.38 3.84 -4.27
CA CYS A 70 -9.33 4.22 -3.34
C CYS A 70 -8.24 5.01 -4.06
N GLY A 71 -7.97 6.22 -3.58
CA GLY A 71 -6.87 7.06 -4.01
C GLY A 71 -5.55 6.66 -3.36
N ILE A 72 -4.79 5.76 -4.00
CA ILE A 72 -3.45 5.41 -3.55
C ILE A 72 -2.43 6.35 -4.21
N ARG A 73 -1.78 7.18 -3.40
CA ARG A 73 -0.73 8.09 -3.90
C ARG A 73 0.33 7.31 -4.66
N LYS A 74 0.78 7.86 -5.79
CA LYS A 74 1.76 7.25 -6.73
C LYS A 74 1.27 6.01 -7.49
N SER A 75 -0.03 5.73 -7.43
CA SER A 75 -0.71 4.69 -8.20
C SER A 75 -1.89 5.28 -8.98
N MET A 76 -1.61 6.14 -9.96
CA MET A 76 -2.62 6.83 -10.78
C MET A 76 -3.66 7.64 -9.98
N SER A 77 -3.34 8.10 -8.76
CA SER A 77 -4.27 8.81 -7.89
C SER A 77 -4.93 10.04 -8.55
N GLN A 78 -4.21 10.75 -9.43
CA GLN A 78 -4.75 11.90 -10.16
C GLN A 78 -5.80 11.51 -11.20
N LEU A 79 -5.56 10.41 -11.93
CA LEU A 79 -6.54 9.86 -12.85
C LEU A 79 -7.77 9.38 -12.08
N THR A 80 -7.58 8.68 -10.96
CA THR A 80 -8.67 8.16 -10.13
C THR A 80 -9.57 9.28 -9.62
N ILE A 81 -9.00 10.33 -9.02
CA ILE A 81 -9.79 11.44 -8.46
C ILE A 81 -10.56 12.18 -9.57
N ASN A 82 -9.91 12.47 -10.70
CA ASN A 82 -10.55 13.19 -11.81
C ASN A 82 -11.66 12.34 -12.47
N ALA A 83 -11.44 11.03 -12.62
CA ALA A 83 -12.45 10.10 -13.15
C ALA A 83 -13.67 10.01 -12.24
N MET A 84 -13.45 9.84 -10.94
CA MET A 84 -14.54 9.72 -9.99
C MET A 84 -15.26 11.05 -9.78
N CYS A 85 -14.54 12.18 -9.83
CA CYS A 85 -15.14 13.51 -9.77
C CYS A 85 -16.10 13.76 -10.94
N LEU A 86 -15.69 13.40 -12.17
CA LEU A 86 -16.56 13.44 -13.35
C LEU A 86 -17.82 12.60 -13.14
N LEU A 87 -17.70 11.40 -12.58
CA LEU A 87 -18.83 10.51 -12.34
C LEU A 87 -19.71 10.91 -11.16
N HIS A 88 -19.18 11.69 -10.21
CA HIS A 88 -19.91 12.23 -9.09
C HIS A 88 -20.78 13.42 -9.48
N ASP A 89 -20.27 14.27 -10.38
CA ASP A 89 -20.97 15.47 -10.84
C ASP A 89 -20.60 15.79 -12.30
N GLU A 90 -21.28 15.10 -13.23
CA GLU A 90 -21.00 15.23 -14.66
C GLU A 90 -21.29 16.64 -15.19
N GLU A 91 -22.37 17.27 -14.72
CA GLU A 91 -22.82 18.55 -15.23
C GLU A 91 -21.79 19.64 -14.93
N ASN A 92 -21.36 19.74 -13.66
CA ASN A 92 -20.39 20.76 -13.27
C ASN A 92 -19.01 20.46 -13.85
N PHE A 93 -18.56 19.19 -13.85
CA PHE A 93 -17.27 18.84 -14.43
C PHE A 93 -17.17 19.22 -15.92
N LEU A 94 -18.22 18.94 -16.70
CA LEU A 94 -18.25 19.26 -18.12
C LEU A 94 -18.41 20.77 -18.39
N LYS A 95 -19.16 21.48 -17.55
CA LYS A 95 -19.39 22.93 -17.67
C LYS A 95 -18.13 23.75 -17.38
N GLU A 96 -17.31 23.29 -16.45
CA GLU A 96 -16.06 23.97 -16.05
C GLU A 96 -14.88 23.63 -16.98
N ASN A 97 -15.10 22.81 -18.01
CA ASN A 97 -14.08 22.37 -18.98
C ASN A 97 -12.85 21.76 -18.30
N HIS A 98 -13.06 21.06 -17.18
CA HIS A 98 -12.01 20.38 -16.43
C HIS A 98 -11.39 19.26 -17.26
N ASN A 99 -10.07 19.09 -17.11
CA ASN A 99 -9.34 18.01 -17.75
C ASN A 99 -8.70 17.06 -16.72
N PHE A 100 -8.43 15.82 -17.14
CA PHE A 100 -7.86 14.79 -16.27
C PHE A 100 -6.37 14.99 -15.93
N ASN A 101 -5.70 15.97 -16.55
CA ASN A 101 -4.31 16.34 -16.24
C ASN A 101 -4.23 17.42 -15.16
N GLU A 102 -5.35 18.03 -14.76
CA GLU A 102 -5.40 18.97 -13.66
C GLU A 102 -4.99 18.29 -12.36
N THR A 103 -4.17 18.99 -11.58
CA THR A 103 -3.61 18.47 -10.34
C THR A 103 -4.60 18.57 -9.20
N TRP A 104 -4.38 17.79 -8.14
CA TRP A 104 -5.01 17.92 -6.82
C TRP A 104 -4.99 19.33 -6.20
N ALA A 105 -4.13 20.24 -6.69
CA ALA A 105 -4.09 21.64 -6.26
C ALA A 105 -5.15 22.52 -6.96
N THR A 106 -5.79 22.01 -8.02
CA THR A 106 -6.91 22.68 -8.67
C THR A 106 -8.17 22.32 -7.87
N ASN A 107 -8.78 23.30 -7.20
CA ASN A 107 -10.00 23.14 -6.40
C ASN A 107 -11.20 22.82 -7.31
N GLN A 108 -11.36 21.55 -7.69
CA GLN A 108 -12.60 21.06 -8.28
C GLN A 108 -13.68 20.98 -7.19
N ALA A 109 -14.91 21.37 -7.50
CA ALA A 109 -16.01 21.43 -6.54
C ALA A 109 -16.25 20.10 -5.79
N CYS A 110 -16.12 18.97 -6.50
CA CYS A 110 -16.26 17.62 -5.94
C CYS A 110 -15.25 17.32 -4.82
N GLN A 111 -14.05 17.92 -4.82
CA GLN A 111 -13.02 17.57 -3.85
C GLN A 111 -13.34 18.05 -2.43
N THR A 112 -14.18 19.09 -2.33
CA THR A 112 -14.71 19.62 -1.08
C THR A 112 -16.04 19.00 -0.67
N ASP A 113 -16.63 18.18 -1.54
CA ASP A 113 -17.86 17.46 -1.24
C ASP A 113 -17.59 16.28 -0.28
N GLN A 114 -18.32 16.25 0.83
CA GLN A 114 -18.21 15.18 1.81
C GLN A 114 -18.73 13.85 1.26
N GLU A 115 -19.78 13.86 0.43
CA GLU A 115 -20.35 12.65 -0.17
C GLU A 115 -19.39 12.01 -1.16
N PHE A 116 -18.57 12.83 -1.83
CA PHE A 116 -17.50 12.36 -2.70
C PHE A 116 -16.38 11.64 -1.92
N ARG A 117 -16.04 12.13 -0.72
CA ARG A 117 -14.91 11.62 0.08
C ARG A 117 -15.28 10.51 1.07
N THR A 118 -16.56 10.39 1.41
CA THR A 118 -17.02 9.49 2.47
C THR A 118 -18.10 8.57 1.94
N PRO A 119 -17.82 7.26 1.75
CA PRO A 119 -18.84 6.33 1.29
C PRO A 119 -19.94 6.19 2.35
N SER A 120 -21.20 6.27 1.91
CA SER A 120 -22.35 6.03 2.78
C SER A 120 -22.45 4.56 3.19
N ASN A 121 -23.12 4.27 4.31
CA ASN A 121 -23.38 2.90 4.74
C ASN A 121 -24.19 2.12 3.69
N ASP A 122 -25.11 2.79 3.00
CA ASP A 122 -25.91 2.17 1.93
C ASP A 122 -25.02 1.72 0.77
N LEU A 123 -24.08 2.57 0.36
CA LEU A 123 -23.10 2.22 -0.67
C LEU A 123 -22.19 1.07 -0.21
N LEU A 124 -21.72 1.09 1.04
CA LEU A 124 -20.87 0.03 1.60
C LEU A 124 -21.60 -1.33 1.72
N ASN A 125 -22.90 -1.31 2.03
CA ASN A 125 -23.68 -2.54 2.22
C ASN A 125 -24.32 -3.06 0.92
N ASN A 126 -24.34 -2.27 -0.14
CA ASN A 126 -24.88 -2.67 -1.42
C ASN A 126 -23.93 -3.66 -2.14
N ASN A 127 -24.50 -4.81 -2.55
CA ASN A 127 -23.80 -5.90 -3.23
C ASN A 127 -23.46 -5.59 -4.70
N GLU A 128 -24.14 -4.62 -5.31
CA GLU A 128 -23.87 -4.12 -6.65
C GLU A 128 -22.79 -3.03 -6.66
N THR A 129 -22.36 -2.56 -5.48
CA THR A 129 -21.30 -1.55 -5.39
C THR A 129 -19.98 -2.13 -5.84
N ILE A 130 -19.41 -1.54 -6.89
CA ILE A 130 -18.05 -1.86 -7.32
C ILE A 130 -17.05 -1.00 -6.55
N ARG A 131 -16.08 -1.68 -5.92
CA ARG A 131 -14.92 -1.06 -5.29
C ARG A 131 -13.70 -1.32 -6.16
N PHE A 132 -12.95 -0.28 -6.52
CA PHE A 132 -11.71 -0.48 -7.27
C PHE A 132 -10.56 0.39 -6.77
N ALA A 133 -9.35 -0.10 -6.94
CA ALA A 133 -8.15 0.66 -6.63
C ALA A 133 -7.11 0.44 -7.72
N PHE A 134 -6.51 1.53 -8.20
CA PHE A 134 -5.28 1.42 -8.96
C PHE A 134 -4.13 1.07 -8.02
N ILE A 135 -3.46 -0.05 -8.28
CA ILE A 135 -2.30 -0.50 -7.52
C ILE A 135 -1.09 -0.49 -8.44
N ARG A 136 0.10 -0.28 -7.87
CA ARG A 136 1.36 -0.24 -8.60
C ARG A 136 2.37 -1.08 -7.84
N ASP A 137 3.24 -1.79 -8.57
CA ASP A 137 4.34 -2.54 -7.95
C ASP A 137 5.03 -1.67 -6.89
N PRO A 138 5.22 -2.17 -5.65
CA PRO A 138 5.70 -1.34 -4.54
C PRO A 138 7.06 -0.68 -4.82
N ILE A 139 7.94 -1.34 -5.57
CA ILE A 139 9.26 -0.83 -5.91
C ILE A 139 9.14 0.26 -6.98
N ASP A 140 8.31 0.04 -8.00
CA ASP A 140 8.03 1.07 -9.00
C ASP A 140 7.35 2.31 -8.41
N ARG A 141 6.47 2.09 -7.43
CA ARG A 141 5.80 3.14 -6.68
C ARG A 141 6.83 3.95 -5.87
N PHE A 142 7.78 3.29 -5.22
CA PHE A 142 8.90 3.96 -4.55
C PHE A 142 9.75 4.78 -5.53
N VAL A 143 10.15 4.23 -6.68
CA VAL A 143 10.90 4.97 -7.70
C VAL A 143 10.14 6.22 -8.14
N SER A 144 8.81 6.10 -8.32
CA SER A 144 7.96 7.24 -8.66
C SER A 144 7.85 8.29 -7.54
N LEU A 145 7.89 7.87 -6.27
CA LEU A 145 7.97 8.78 -5.13
C LEU A 145 9.31 9.51 -5.13
N TYR A 146 10.41 8.77 -5.22
CA TYR A 146 11.76 9.31 -5.14
C TYR A 146 12.02 10.34 -6.25
N LEU A 147 11.68 10.01 -7.50
CA LEU A 147 11.88 10.93 -8.62
C LEU A 147 11.03 12.20 -8.49
N ASP A 148 9.80 12.07 -8.03
CA ASP A 148 8.91 13.22 -7.90
C ASP A 148 9.30 14.10 -6.71
N LYS A 149 9.35 13.51 -5.51
CA LYS A 149 9.51 14.26 -4.26
C LYS A 149 10.95 14.64 -3.96
N CYS A 150 11.90 13.74 -4.23
CA CYS A 150 13.31 13.97 -3.90
C CYS A 150 14.06 14.63 -5.04
N VAL A 151 13.88 14.15 -6.27
CA VAL A 151 14.67 14.63 -7.40
C VAL A 151 14.08 15.87 -8.07
N ASN A 152 12.75 15.95 -8.23
CA ASN A 152 12.12 17.08 -8.93
C ASN A 152 11.69 18.20 -7.96
N GLU A 153 11.06 17.86 -6.85
CA GLU A 153 10.56 18.85 -5.87
C GLU A 153 11.59 19.20 -4.77
N HIS A 154 12.73 18.49 -4.70
CA HIS A 154 13.75 18.67 -3.66
C HIS A 154 13.20 18.68 -2.22
N SER A 155 12.11 17.93 -2.00
CA SER A 155 11.32 17.92 -0.78
C SER A 155 11.40 16.54 -0.13
N CYS A 156 12.61 16.12 0.24
CA CYS A 156 12.89 14.75 0.65
C CYS A 156 13.85 14.67 1.84
N TRP A 157 13.30 15.04 3.01
CA TRP A 157 14.05 15.16 4.26
C TRP A 157 15.36 15.96 4.05
N ALA A 158 16.35 15.77 4.93
CA ALA A 158 17.70 16.30 4.73
C ALA A 158 18.58 15.34 3.91
N CYS A 159 17.98 14.56 2.99
CA CYS A 159 18.67 13.54 2.21
C CYS A 159 19.13 14.02 0.82
N ASP A 160 18.72 15.23 0.40
CA ASP A 160 18.82 15.68 -0.99
C ASP A 160 18.30 14.61 -1.97
N ILE A 161 19.20 13.96 -2.71
CA ILE A 161 18.90 12.87 -3.64
C ILE A 161 19.57 11.54 -3.23
N ASP A 162 20.15 11.43 -2.03
CA ASP A 162 20.74 10.17 -1.56
C ASP A 162 19.67 9.13 -1.21
N MET A 163 19.47 8.17 -2.11
CA MET A 163 18.46 7.12 -1.96
C MET A 163 18.64 6.26 -0.71
N ARG A 164 19.88 6.06 -0.21
CA ARG A 164 20.11 5.31 1.03
C ARG A 164 19.52 6.04 2.23
N CYS A 165 19.77 7.34 2.32
CA CYS A 165 19.16 8.20 3.32
C CYS A 165 17.62 8.17 3.20
N VAL A 166 17.08 8.27 1.98
CA VAL A 166 15.63 8.28 1.74
C VAL A 166 14.94 7.01 2.25
N VAL A 167 15.43 5.82 1.90
CA VAL A 167 14.79 4.57 2.37
C VAL A 167 14.91 4.39 3.88
N GLN A 168 15.98 4.90 4.49
CA GLN A 168 16.18 4.89 5.93
C GLN A 168 15.17 5.81 6.64
N GLU A 169 14.94 7.02 6.12
CA GLU A 169 13.97 7.95 6.69
C GLU A 169 12.53 7.45 6.53
N ILE A 170 12.19 6.85 5.37
CA ILE A 170 10.88 6.19 5.19
C ILE A 170 10.69 5.10 6.24
N TYR A 171 11.66 4.19 6.39
CA TYR A 171 11.55 3.10 7.35
C TYR A 171 11.41 3.61 8.79
N LYS A 172 12.21 4.62 9.19
CA LYS A 172 12.12 5.23 10.52
C LYS A 172 10.75 5.89 10.75
N GLY A 173 10.25 6.64 9.78
CA GLY A 173 8.93 7.29 9.86
C GLY A 173 7.82 6.27 10.05
N LEU A 174 7.81 5.21 9.24
CA LEU A 174 6.81 4.14 9.36
C LEU A 174 6.94 3.36 10.69
N LYS A 175 8.14 3.08 11.17
CA LYS A 175 8.33 2.47 12.50
C LYS A 175 7.81 3.35 13.62
N LEU A 176 8.03 4.66 13.54
CA LEU A 176 7.51 5.61 14.51
C LEU A 176 5.98 5.56 14.58
N LEU A 177 5.29 5.44 13.44
CA LEU A 177 3.83 5.33 13.40
C LEU A 177 3.29 4.05 14.09
N LEU A 178 4.12 3.02 14.27
CA LEU A 178 3.76 1.78 14.98
C LEU A 178 3.90 1.90 16.50
N GLU A 179 4.53 2.96 17.02
CA GLU A 179 4.80 3.10 18.44
C GLU A 179 3.54 3.52 19.20
N THR A 180 2.73 2.53 19.60
CA THR A 180 1.44 2.73 20.30
C THR A 180 1.56 3.36 21.68
N ASN A 181 2.74 3.34 22.29
CA ASN A 181 2.99 3.80 23.66
C ASN A 181 3.36 5.30 23.74
N LYS A 182 3.44 6.00 22.60
CA LYS A 182 3.71 7.44 22.55
C LYS A 182 2.41 8.24 22.72
N ASP A 183 2.46 9.25 23.59
CA ASP A 183 1.42 10.25 23.79
C ASP A 183 2.02 11.66 23.62
N PRO A 184 1.58 12.46 22.63
CA PRO A 184 0.55 12.16 21.64
C PRO A 184 0.99 11.08 20.64
N LYS A 185 -0.01 10.36 20.09
CA LYS A 185 0.24 9.40 19.01
C LYS A 185 0.88 10.12 17.82
N PRO A 186 1.89 9.50 17.17
CA PRO A 186 2.50 10.06 15.97
C PRO A 186 1.47 10.30 14.87
N ILE A 187 1.50 11.50 14.28
CA ILE A 187 0.66 11.89 13.15
C ILE A 187 1.44 11.62 11.86
N PRO A 188 0.88 10.90 10.88
CA PRO A 188 1.53 10.70 9.59
C PRO A 188 1.84 12.04 8.90
N THR A 189 3.06 12.16 8.41
CA THR A 189 3.51 13.31 7.62
C THR A 189 3.06 13.21 6.17
N TYR A 190 3.21 14.30 5.42
CA TYR A 190 3.01 14.31 3.97
C TYR A 190 3.77 13.18 3.27
N MET A 191 5.03 12.99 3.63
CA MET A 191 5.87 11.96 3.04
C MET A 191 5.47 10.55 3.46
N ASP A 192 5.01 10.36 4.71
CA ASP A 192 4.52 9.05 5.16
C ASP A 192 3.34 8.58 4.31
N TRP A 193 2.40 9.47 3.97
CA TRP A 193 1.30 9.08 3.11
C TRP A 193 1.72 8.75 1.66
N HIS A 194 2.82 9.32 1.19
CA HIS A 194 3.38 8.96 -0.12
C HIS A 194 4.13 7.63 -0.06
N ALA A 195 4.82 7.35 1.06
CA ALA A 195 5.75 6.23 1.18
C ALA A 195 5.14 4.97 1.78
N ALA A 196 4.07 5.07 2.57
CA ALA A 196 3.49 3.93 3.28
C ALA A 196 3.12 2.77 2.35
N PRO A 197 3.18 1.51 2.83
CA PRO A 197 2.74 0.34 2.07
C PRO A 197 1.32 0.50 1.53
N LEU A 198 1.02 -0.12 0.38
CA LEU A 198 -0.31 -0.09 -0.22
C LEU A 198 -1.35 -0.64 0.75
N SER A 199 -1.01 -1.68 1.50
CA SER A 199 -1.87 -2.32 2.53
C SER A 199 -2.22 -1.40 3.71
N TRP A 200 -1.58 -0.24 3.85
CA TRP A 200 -1.92 0.77 4.86
C TRP A 200 -2.99 1.76 4.39
N ASN A 201 -3.56 1.54 3.21
CA ASN A 201 -4.58 2.40 2.63
C ASN A 201 -5.94 1.67 2.63
N CYS A 202 -7.01 2.47 2.71
CA CYS A 202 -8.37 2.07 2.32
C CYS A 202 -8.97 0.87 3.07
N ASN A 203 -8.43 0.51 4.24
CA ASN A 203 -8.93 -0.58 5.08
C ASN A 203 -9.08 -1.90 4.32
N PHE A 204 -8.09 -2.23 3.49
CA PHE A 204 -8.10 -3.47 2.72
C PHE A 204 -8.22 -4.72 3.60
N ASP A 205 -7.76 -4.66 4.85
CA ASP A 205 -7.88 -5.73 5.84
C ASP A 205 -9.31 -6.19 6.12
N LYS A 206 -10.31 -5.31 5.93
CA LYS A 206 -11.71 -5.62 6.24
C LYS A 206 -12.42 -6.36 5.10
N ASP A 207 -12.10 -6.01 3.86
CA ASP A 207 -12.93 -6.35 2.69
C ASP A 207 -12.10 -6.57 1.42
N LEU A 208 -10.84 -7.03 1.53
CA LEU A 208 -9.90 -7.19 0.41
C LEU A 208 -10.53 -7.86 -0.83
N SER A 209 -11.31 -8.93 -0.63
CA SER A 209 -11.97 -9.70 -1.70
C SER A 209 -13.06 -8.93 -2.44
N LYS A 210 -13.57 -7.83 -1.89
CA LYS A 210 -14.55 -6.95 -2.54
C LYS A 210 -13.90 -5.92 -3.46
N TRP A 211 -12.57 -5.79 -3.44
CA TRP A 211 -11.84 -4.80 -4.25
C TRP A 211 -11.39 -5.39 -5.58
N THR A 212 -11.67 -4.65 -6.65
CA THR A 212 -11.08 -4.88 -7.97
C THR A 212 -9.78 -4.10 -8.10
N PHE A 213 -8.67 -4.79 -8.26
CA PHE A 213 -7.36 -4.16 -8.38
C PHE A 213 -6.98 -3.94 -9.84
N LEU A 214 -6.74 -2.68 -10.20
CA LEU A 214 -6.30 -2.27 -11.52
C LEU A 214 -4.77 -2.08 -11.48
N MET A 215 -4.03 -3.10 -11.90
CA MET A 215 -2.56 -3.08 -11.83
C MET A 215 -1.97 -2.10 -12.84
N MET A 216 -1.20 -1.15 -12.35
CA MET A 216 -0.48 -0.14 -13.11
C MET A 216 0.97 -0.54 -13.25
N GLY A 217 1.39 -0.72 -14.49
CA GLY A 217 2.75 -0.94 -14.87
C GLY A 217 3.53 0.32 -15.20
N PRO A 218 4.86 0.25 -15.19
CA PRO A 218 5.70 1.26 -15.81
C PRO A 218 5.57 1.15 -17.36
N ASP A 219 5.21 -0.03 -17.89
CA ASP A 219 4.96 -0.28 -19.31
C ASP A 219 3.65 0.33 -19.85
N VAL A 220 3.67 0.77 -21.10
CA VAL A 220 2.52 1.39 -21.79
C VAL A 220 1.36 0.41 -21.93
N GLU A 221 1.61 -0.86 -22.23
CA GLU A 221 0.54 -1.84 -22.43
C GLU A 221 -0.09 -2.25 -21.11
N GLU A 222 0.70 -2.34 -20.03
CA GLU A 222 0.16 -2.50 -18.69
C GLU A 222 -0.77 -1.35 -18.32
N ARG A 223 -0.37 -0.08 -18.56
CA ARG A 223 -1.23 1.10 -18.34
C ARG A 223 -2.53 1.04 -19.16
N LYS A 224 -2.44 0.69 -20.44
CA LYS A 224 -3.62 0.54 -21.32
C LYS A 224 -4.57 -0.53 -20.80
N SER A 225 -4.03 -1.67 -20.37
CA SER A 225 -4.84 -2.77 -19.82
C SER A 225 -5.66 -2.31 -18.61
N SER A 226 -5.07 -1.58 -17.67
CA SER A 226 -5.79 -1.07 -16.48
C SER A 226 -6.87 -0.05 -16.86
N ILE A 227 -6.59 0.83 -17.82
CA ILE A 227 -7.56 1.82 -18.32
C ILE A 227 -8.73 1.14 -19.04
N LEU A 228 -8.46 0.09 -19.83
CA LEU A 228 -9.51 -0.71 -20.47
C LEU A 228 -10.37 -1.45 -19.43
N GLN A 229 -9.74 -1.98 -18.38
CA GLN A 229 -10.47 -2.61 -17.26
C GLN A 229 -11.36 -1.59 -16.53
N LEU A 230 -10.87 -0.36 -16.29
CA LEU A 230 -11.68 0.73 -15.75
C LEU A 230 -12.88 1.04 -16.66
N GLY A 231 -12.67 1.16 -17.97
CA GLY A 231 -13.75 1.37 -18.94
C GLY A 231 -14.79 0.25 -18.90
N ASN A 232 -14.36 -1.00 -18.76
CA ASN A 232 -15.28 -2.14 -18.61
C ASN A 232 -16.06 -2.12 -17.28
N ILE A 233 -15.48 -1.59 -16.20
CA ILE A 233 -16.20 -1.37 -14.94
C ILE A 233 -17.26 -0.30 -15.13
N MET A 234 -16.88 0.87 -15.64
CA MET A 234 -17.77 2.00 -15.86
C MET A 234 -18.93 1.63 -16.79
N LYS A 235 -18.66 0.90 -17.89
CA LYS A 235 -19.69 0.43 -18.82
C LYS A 235 -20.71 -0.48 -18.14
N ARG A 236 -20.26 -1.38 -17.27
CA ARG A 236 -21.14 -2.29 -16.51
C ARG A 236 -22.02 -1.54 -15.51
N GLN A 237 -21.53 -0.43 -14.96
CA GLN A 237 -22.28 0.44 -14.05
C GLN A 237 -23.21 1.43 -14.76
N GLY A 238 -23.30 1.39 -16.09
CA GLY A 238 -24.23 2.23 -16.86
C GLY A 238 -23.70 3.61 -17.23
N VAL A 239 -22.39 3.86 -17.09
CA VAL A 239 -21.75 5.10 -17.57
C VAL A 239 -21.92 5.21 -19.09
N SER A 240 -22.33 6.39 -19.56
CA SER A 240 -22.59 6.62 -20.99
C SER A 240 -21.33 6.46 -21.85
N GLU A 241 -21.50 5.98 -23.09
CA GLU A 241 -20.38 5.75 -24.02
C GLU A 241 -19.55 7.02 -24.27
N LYS A 242 -20.21 8.20 -24.26
CA LYS A 242 -19.54 9.50 -24.38
C LYS A 242 -18.53 9.74 -23.25
N LEU A 243 -18.93 9.46 -22.00
CA LEU A 243 -18.06 9.65 -20.83
C LEU A 243 -16.98 8.59 -20.76
N LEU A 244 -17.30 7.35 -21.13
CA LEU A 244 -16.32 6.27 -21.26
C LEU A 244 -15.19 6.66 -22.21
N GLN A 245 -15.55 7.14 -23.40
CA GLN A 245 -14.58 7.57 -24.40
C GLN A 245 -13.72 8.74 -23.88
N MET A 246 -14.35 9.72 -23.21
CA MET A 246 -13.62 10.85 -22.60
C MET A 246 -12.61 10.39 -21.53
N VAL A 247 -13.01 9.49 -20.62
CA VAL A 247 -12.10 8.94 -19.60
C VAL A 247 -10.95 8.19 -20.27
N GLN A 248 -11.23 7.33 -21.25
CA GLN A 248 -10.20 6.53 -21.91
C GLN A 248 -9.20 7.39 -22.70
N GLU A 249 -9.70 8.35 -23.48
CA GLU A 249 -8.84 9.25 -24.27
C GLU A 249 -7.95 10.10 -23.35
N GLN A 250 -8.51 10.69 -22.30
CA GLN A 250 -7.73 11.54 -21.40
C GLN A 250 -6.80 10.74 -20.48
N ALA A 251 -7.19 9.54 -20.04
CA ALA A 251 -6.32 8.65 -19.25
C ALA A 251 -5.10 8.16 -20.05
N LEU A 252 -5.26 7.98 -21.36
CA LEU A 252 -4.18 7.56 -22.27
C LEU A 252 -3.35 8.73 -22.78
N ALA A 253 -3.96 9.90 -22.99
CA ALA A 253 -3.27 11.13 -23.39
C ALA A 253 -2.46 11.75 -22.23
N GLY A 254 -2.89 11.51 -20.99
CA GLY A 254 -2.25 11.92 -19.76
C GLY A 254 -0.94 11.17 -19.47
N GLU A 255 0.04 11.26 -20.37
CA GLU A 255 1.42 11.28 -19.91
C GLU A 255 1.59 12.60 -19.14
N THR A 256 1.22 12.57 -17.86
CA THR A 256 1.42 13.72 -16.95
C THR A 256 2.85 14.24 -17.09
N ALA A 257 3.08 15.52 -16.78
CA ALA A 257 4.43 16.11 -16.77
C ALA A 257 5.46 15.33 -15.90
N HIS A 258 5.00 14.36 -15.10
CA HIS A 258 5.78 13.46 -14.25
C HIS A 258 6.05 12.07 -14.88
N ALA A 259 5.57 11.78 -16.09
CA ALA A 259 5.74 10.52 -16.81
C ALA A 259 7.21 10.34 -17.25
N THR A 260 8.03 9.89 -16.30
CA THR A 260 9.49 9.79 -16.39
C THR A 260 9.97 8.40 -16.82
N HIS A 261 9.10 7.58 -17.42
CA HIS A 261 9.37 6.16 -17.70
C HIS A 261 10.65 5.92 -18.53
N LYS A 262 11.07 6.90 -19.33
CA LYS A 262 12.27 6.82 -20.20
C LYS A 262 13.39 7.80 -19.83
N SER A 263 13.27 8.53 -18.73
CA SER A 263 14.30 9.50 -18.34
C SER A 263 15.56 8.79 -17.83
N THR A 264 16.74 9.33 -18.14
CA THR A 264 18.02 8.81 -17.61
C THR A 264 18.02 8.73 -16.08
N ARG A 265 17.34 9.69 -15.42
CA ARG A 265 17.16 9.71 -13.96
C ARG A 265 16.38 8.50 -13.45
N ARG A 266 15.35 8.05 -14.16
CA ARG A 266 14.60 6.86 -13.79
C ARG A 266 15.43 5.60 -13.96
N LEU A 267 16.13 5.46 -15.08
CA LEU A 267 17.02 4.32 -15.31
C LEU A 267 18.08 4.20 -14.20
N GLU A 268 18.63 5.33 -13.77
CA GLU A 268 19.59 5.38 -12.66
C GLU A 268 18.95 5.03 -11.31
N ALA A 269 17.76 5.55 -11.01
CA ALA A 269 17.04 5.19 -9.79
C ALA A 269 16.69 3.70 -9.74
N GLU A 270 16.19 3.13 -10.84
CA GLU A 270 15.91 1.70 -10.95
C GLU A 270 17.19 0.86 -10.85
N ARG A 271 18.30 1.32 -11.41
CA ARG A 271 19.61 0.67 -11.25
C ARG A 271 20.03 0.66 -9.79
N GLN A 272 19.94 1.78 -9.09
CA GLN A 272 20.31 1.88 -7.68
C GLN A 272 19.43 0.97 -6.81
N VAL A 273 18.13 0.92 -7.07
CA VAL A 273 17.21 -0.04 -6.42
C VAL A 273 17.62 -1.49 -6.65
N ARG A 274 18.09 -1.86 -7.86
CA ARG A 274 18.52 -3.23 -8.17
C ARG A 274 19.89 -3.59 -7.62
N GLU A 275 20.81 -2.63 -7.53
CA GLU A 275 22.23 -2.91 -7.30
C GLU A 275 22.71 -2.52 -5.90
N ASP A 276 22.04 -1.58 -5.22
CA ASP A 276 22.45 -1.12 -3.90
C ASP A 276 21.86 -2.01 -2.79
N PRO A 277 22.69 -2.75 -2.03
CA PRO A 277 22.19 -3.69 -1.04
C PRO A 277 21.49 -3.01 0.14
N VAL A 278 21.87 -1.78 0.50
CA VAL A 278 21.22 -1.03 1.58
C VAL A 278 19.82 -0.62 1.14
N VAL A 279 19.70 -0.10 -0.09
CA VAL A 279 18.41 0.28 -0.67
C VAL A 279 17.48 -0.93 -0.73
N ARG A 280 17.96 -2.07 -1.25
CA ARG A 280 17.17 -3.31 -1.33
C ARG A 280 16.70 -3.78 0.04
N ASP A 281 17.59 -3.85 1.03
CA ASP A 281 17.23 -4.34 2.36
C ASP A 281 16.06 -3.54 2.97
N TYR A 282 16.14 -2.21 2.92
CA TYR A 282 15.06 -1.36 3.41
C TYR A 282 13.78 -1.50 2.58
N LEU A 283 13.86 -1.59 1.25
CA LEU A 283 12.66 -1.76 0.43
C LEU A 283 11.95 -3.08 0.69
N HIS A 284 12.68 -4.16 0.98
CA HIS A 284 12.07 -5.40 1.46
C HIS A 284 11.39 -5.19 2.82
N LYS A 285 12.09 -4.58 3.77
CA LYS A 285 11.54 -4.30 5.11
C LYS A 285 10.27 -3.47 5.06
N ILE A 286 10.19 -2.52 4.12
CA ILE A 286 9.04 -1.62 3.99
C ILE A 286 7.89 -2.30 3.24
N TYR A 287 8.15 -2.94 2.10
CA TYR A 287 7.09 -3.30 1.14
C TYR A 287 6.83 -4.79 0.96
N PHE A 288 7.60 -5.69 1.59
CA PHE A 288 7.48 -7.13 1.38
C PHE A 288 6.04 -7.65 1.56
N PHE A 289 5.30 -7.18 2.56
CA PHE A 289 3.93 -7.64 2.79
C PHE A 289 2.94 -7.20 1.71
N ASP A 290 3.19 -6.11 0.98
CA ASP A 290 2.32 -5.75 -0.15
C ASP A 290 2.40 -6.81 -1.27
N TYR A 291 3.54 -7.48 -1.43
CA TYR A 291 3.66 -8.62 -2.36
C TYR A 291 2.94 -9.89 -1.90
N LEU A 292 2.51 -9.94 -0.63
CA LEU A 292 1.71 -11.04 -0.10
C LEU A 292 0.23 -10.69 -0.09
N VAL A 293 -0.11 -9.42 0.14
CA VAL A 293 -1.49 -8.93 0.19
C VAL A 293 -2.08 -8.73 -1.21
N PHE A 294 -1.27 -8.29 -2.17
CA PHE A 294 -1.71 -7.97 -3.54
C PHE A 294 -1.08 -8.94 -4.55
N PRO A 295 -1.67 -9.11 -5.75
CA PRO A 295 -1.23 -10.09 -6.74
C PRO A 295 0.04 -9.67 -7.51
N PHE A 296 1.03 -9.12 -6.82
CA PHE A 296 2.30 -8.70 -7.41
C PHE A 296 3.29 -9.86 -7.58
N ASN A 297 4.14 -9.73 -8.58
CA ASN A 297 5.19 -10.71 -8.83
C ASN A 297 6.41 -10.44 -7.92
N ARG A 298 6.88 -11.46 -7.20
CA ARG A 298 8.05 -11.37 -6.31
C ARG A 298 9.40 -11.53 -7.02
N LYS A 299 9.45 -11.74 -8.34
CA LYS A 299 10.69 -11.96 -9.13
C LYS A 299 11.76 -10.87 -8.96
N ASN A 300 11.35 -9.64 -8.67
CA ASN A 300 12.27 -8.51 -8.49
C ASN A 300 12.87 -8.42 -7.08
N LEU A 301 12.41 -9.25 -6.13
CA LEU A 301 12.93 -9.30 -4.76
C LEU A 301 14.20 -10.17 -4.68
N ASP A 302 14.93 -10.09 -3.58
CA ASP A 302 16.02 -11.03 -3.29
C ASP A 302 15.51 -12.47 -3.31
N ALA A 303 16.34 -13.41 -3.76
CA ALA A 303 15.97 -14.82 -3.97
C ALA A 303 15.20 -15.44 -2.78
N LYS A 304 15.60 -15.11 -1.54
CA LYS A 304 14.95 -15.62 -0.32
C LYS A 304 13.48 -15.18 -0.16
N TYR A 305 13.08 -14.05 -0.74
CA TYR A 305 11.72 -13.51 -0.68
C TYR A 305 10.87 -13.92 -1.89
N GLN A 306 11.46 -14.56 -2.90
CA GLN A 306 10.73 -15.02 -4.10
C GLN A 306 9.90 -16.28 -3.85
N THR A 307 10.18 -17.00 -2.77
CA THR A 307 9.51 -18.24 -2.36
C THR A 307 8.85 -18.08 -1.00
N ASP A 308 7.93 -18.97 -0.67
CA ASP A 308 7.29 -18.99 0.64
C ASP A 308 8.24 -19.62 1.66
N PHE A 309 8.98 -18.78 2.37
CA PHE A 309 9.93 -19.21 3.41
C PHE A 309 9.28 -19.35 4.80
N TRP A 310 7.96 -19.12 4.90
CA TRP A 310 7.17 -19.22 6.12
C TRP A 310 6.30 -20.49 6.12
N LYS A 311 5.84 -20.88 7.32
CA LYS A 311 4.94 -22.03 7.50
C LYS A 311 3.51 -21.54 7.69
N VAL A 312 2.60 -21.99 6.84
CA VAL A 312 1.16 -21.86 7.10
C VAL A 312 0.80 -22.85 8.21
N PRO A 313 0.16 -22.44 9.31
CA PRO A 313 -0.30 -23.40 10.32
C PRO A 313 -1.29 -24.38 9.69
N GLU A 314 -1.11 -25.67 9.92
CA GLU A 314 -2.06 -26.68 9.49
C GLU A 314 -3.45 -26.32 10.05
N GLN A 315 -4.45 -26.19 9.17
CA GLN A 315 -5.83 -26.12 9.62
C GLN A 315 -6.12 -27.47 10.28
N ASN A 316 -6.31 -27.47 11.61
CA ASN A 316 -6.76 -28.65 12.32
C ASN A 316 -8.05 -29.13 11.65
N GLY A 317 -7.94 -30.23 10.90
CA GLY A 317 -9.04 -30.82 10.19
C GLY A 317 -10.14 -31.16 11.17
N THR A 318 -11.26 -30.44 11.08
CA THR A 318 -12.54 -30.93 11.54
C THR A 318 -12.87 -32.12 10.64
N THR A 319 -12.50 -33.30 11.10
CA THR A 319 -13.08 -34.55 10.61
C THR A 319 -14.59 -34.46 10.77
N SER A 320 -15.29 -34.14 9.68
CA SER A 320 -16.71 -34.49 9.54
C SER A 320 -16.75 -36.01 9.46
N SER A 321 -17.04 -36.66 10.58
CA SER A 321 -17.51 -38.05 10.58
C SER A 321 -18.83 -38.12 9.81
N MET A 322 -18.89 -38.99 8.81
CA MET A 322 -20.15 -39.53 8.27
C MET A 322 -20.90 -40.34 9.33
#